data_AF-L0FUE3-F1
#
_entry.id   AF-L0FUE3-F1
#
_cell.length_a   1.000
_cell.length_b   1.000
_cell.length_c   1.000
_cell.angle_alpha   90.00
_cell.angle_beta   90.00
_cell.angle_gamma   90.00
#
_symmetry.space_group_name_H-M   'P 1'
#
loop_
_entity.id
_entity.type
_entity.pdbx_description
1 polymer ?
#
loop_
_entity_poly.entity_id
_entity_poly.type
_entity_poly.pdbx_seq_one_letter_code
_entity_poly.pdbx_strand_id
1 'polypeptide(L)'
;MDIRAELKRGHSKEIANRIVAYIGNDAGRFRELMEILTAGPYRITQRASWPMAIAVEQYPSLLLPYYKSVISLLGKPEILPGIKRNILRVLQYQEIPEEFEGEVLDRTFALLEDTGQPVAIRVFSMQVVYNLSTKYPEIKPELKTIIEASLPYASAGFKSRAGKILPVL
;
A
#
# COMPACT_ATOMS: atom_id res chain seq x y z
N MET A 1 3.22 -25.81 1.38
CA MET A 1 3.41 -25.12 2.68
C MET A 1 2.06 -24.61 3.12
N ASP A 2 1.71 -24.73 4.40
CA ASP A 2 0.51 -24.08 4.93
C ASP A 2 0.85 -22.63 5.34
N ILE A 3 0.40 -21.66 4.55
CA ILE A 3 0.65 -20.23 4.77
C ILE A 3 0.04 -19.77 6.10
N ARG A 4 -1.15 -20.27 6.45
CA ARG A 4 -1.85 -19.89 7.68
C ARG A 4 -1.10 -20.39 8.91
N ALA A 5 -0.59 -21.63 8.86
CA ALA A 5 0.23 -22.18 9.94
C ALA A 5 1.50 -21.36 10.14
N GLU A 6 2.19 -20.97 9.07
CA GLU A 6 3.42 -20.16 9.15
C GLU A 6 3.14 -18.76 9.73
N LEU A 7 2.06 -18.09 9.31
CA LEU A 7 1.66 -16.78 9.86
C LEU A 7 1.30 -16.84 11.35
N LYS A 8 0.82 -17.98 11.86
CA LYS A 8 0.54 -18.17 13.29
C LYS A 8 1.82 -18.21 14.12
N ARG A 9 2.93 -18.70 13.57
CA ARG A 9 4.22 -18.84 14.27
C ARG A 9 4.80 -17.50 14.73
N GLY A 10 4.50 -16.41 14.05
CA GLY A 10 4.98 -15.09 14.46
C GLY A 10 4.90 -14.04 13.36
N HIS A 11 5.54 -12.91 13.64
CA HIS A 11 5.69 -11.80 12.70
C HIS A 11 7.18 -11.45 12.61
N SER A 12 7.89 -12.11 11.68
CA SER A 12 9.33 -11.92 11.48
C SER A 12 9.67 -11.90 10.00
N LYS A 13 10.84 -11.33 9.67
CA LYS A 13 11.34 -11.26 8.29
C LYS A 13 11.55 -12.64 7.70
N GLU A 14 12.03 -13.57 8.50
CA GLU A 14 12.29 -14.96 8.13
C GLU A 14 11.00 -15.68 7.73
N ILE A 15 9.92 -15.49 8.50
CA ILE A 15 8.60 -16.05 8.18
C ILE A 15 8.07 -15.44 6.87
N ALA A 16 8.15 -14.11 6.73
CA ALA A 16 7.67 -13.44 5.54
C ALA A 16 8.42 -13.91 4.28
N ASN A 17 9.75 -14.01 4.35
CA ASN A 17 10.58 -14.49 3.26
C ASN A 17 10.31 -15.96 2.91
N ARG A 18 10.05 -16.83 3.91
CA ARG A 18 9.65 -18.23 3.66
C ARG A 18 8.34 -18.32 2.90
N ILE A 19 7.35 -17.53 3.31
CA ILE A 19 6.04 -17.48 2.63
C ILE A 19 6.22 -16.98 1.19
N VAL A 20 6.97 -15.90 0.98
CA VAL A 20 7.21 -15.34 -0.36
C VAL A 20 7.97 -16.32 -1.25
N ALA A 21 9.01 -16.98 -0.74
CA ALA A 21 9.76 -17.99 -1.47
C ALA A 21 8.88 -19.18 -1.87
N TYR A 22 7.94 -19.58 -1.01
CA TYR A 22 6.96 -20.61 -1.34
C TYR A 22 5.96 -20.14 -2.41
N ILE A 23 5.47 -18.90 -2.33
CA ILE A 23 4.55 -18.34 -3.32
C ILE A 23 5.23 -18.25 -4.69
N GLY A 24 6.44 -17.69 -4.78
CA GLY A 24 7.09 -17.42 -6.05
C GLY A 24 6.17 -16.60 -6.97
N ASN A 25 6.07 -17.01 -8.25
CA ASN A 25 5.11 -16.44 -9.21
C ASN A 25 3.83 -17.29 -9.36
N ASP A 26 3.49 -18.13 -8.38
CA ASP A 26 2.34 -19.02 -8.45
C ASP A 26 1.06 -18.30 -7.98
N ALA A 27 0.15 -18.04 -8.92
CA ALA A 27 -1.11 -17.36 -8.65
C ALA A 27 -2.02 -18.13 -7.67
N GLY A 28 -1.97 -19.46 -7.67
CA GLY A 28 -2.75 -20.30 -6.75
C GLY A 28 -2.26 -20.15 -5.30
N ARG A 29 -0.95 -20.14 -5.09
CA ARG A 29 -0.36 -19.92 -3.76
C ARG A 29 -0.53 -18.49 -3.29
N PHE A 30 -0.46 -17.52 -4.19
CA PHE A 30 -0.74 -16.13 -3.85
C PHE A 30 -2.22 -15.93 -3.47
N ARG A 31 -3.14 -16.64 -4.15
CA ARG A 31 -4.57 -16.64 -3.78
C ARG A 31 -4.80 -17.05 -2.34
N GLU A 32 -4.14 -18.10 -1.85
CA GLU A 32 -4.24 -18.54 -0.45
C GLU A 32 -3.84 -17.41 0.53
N LEU A 33 -2.78 -16.66 0.22
CA LEU A 33 -2.36 -15.51 1.03
C LEU A 33 -3.41 -14.39 1.00
N MET A 34 -3.98 -14.11 -0.17
CA MET A 34 -5.00 -13.08 -0.35
C MET A 34 -6.30 -13.42 0.37
N GLU A 35 -6.74 -14.68 0.36
CA GLU A 35 -7.90 -15.14 1.13
C GLU A 35 -7.70 -14.93 2.64
N ILE A 36 -6.49 -15.19 3.15
CA ILE A 36 -6.15 -14.89 4.55
C ILE A 36 -6.20 -13.38 4.83
N LEU A 37 -5.72 -12.56 3.89
CA LEU A 37 -5.73 -11.10 4.03
C LEU A 37 -7.15 -10.51 4.01
N THR A 38 -8.06 -11.06 3.19
CA THR A 38 -9.41 -10.48 3.02
C THR A 38 -10.45 -11.06 3.96
N ALA A 39 -10.30 -12.32 4.38
CA ALA A 39 -11.29 -13.06 5.16
C ALA A 39 -10.75 -13.63 6.49
N GLY A 40 -9.49 -13.39 6.84
CA GLY A 40 -8.87 -13.91 8.05
C GLY A 40 -9.25 -13.19 9.35
N PRO A 41 -9.04 -13.82 10.52
CA PRO A 41 -9.12 -13.14 11.82
C PRO A 41 -8.08 -12.02 11.91
N TYR A 42 -8.45 -10.92 12.59
CA TYR A 42 -7.69 -9.66 12.69
C TYR A 42 -6.16 -9.80 12.77
N ARG A 43 -5.64 -10.62 13.70
CA ARG A 43 -4.19 -10.78 13.93
C ARG A 43 -3.45 -11.45 12.75
N ILE A 44 -4.08 -12.41 12.07
CA ILE A 44 -3.44 -13.14 10.97
C ILE A 44 -3.48 -12.27 9.70
N THR A 45 -4.58 -11.54 9.50
CA THR A 45 -4.76 -10.56 8.42
C THR A 45 -3.66 -9.51 8.43
N GLN A 46 -3.30 -8.97 9.60
CA GLN A 46 -2.18 -8.04 9.72
C GLN A 46 -0.86 -8.65 9.25
N ARG A 47 -0.55 -9.87 9.69
CA ARG A 47 0.70 -10.56 9.39
C ARG A 47 0.79 -10.96 7.93
N ALA A 48 -0.33 -11.26 7.28
CA ALA A 48 -0.41 -11.58 5.85
C ALA A 48 -0.07 -10.38 4.95
N SER A 49 -0.32 -9.15 5.42
CA SER A 49 -0.11 -7.94 4.60
C SER A 49 1.36 -7.69 4.23
N TRP A 50 2.32 -8.11 5.07
CA TRP A 50 3.74 -7.89 4.78
C TRP A 50 4.30 -8.87 3.74
N PRO A 51 4.10 -10.20 3.85
CA PRO A 51 4.41 -11.13 2.77
C PRO A 51 3.71 -10.77 1.45
N MET A 52 2.48 -10.26 1.50
CA MET A 52 1.78 -9.79 0.30
C MET A 52 2.58 -8.67 -0.38
N ALA A 53 3.01 -7.66 0.39
CA ALA A 53 3.78 -6.57 -0.17
C ALA A 53 5.12 -7.03 -0.78
N ILE A 54 5.84 -7.92 -0.11
CA ILE A 54 7.11 -8.45 -0.62
C ILE A 54 6.88 -9.30 -1.89
N ALA A 55 5.83 -10.13 -1.91
CA ALA A 55 5.52 -10.96 -3.06
C ALA A 55 5.18 -10.11 -4.30
N VAL A 56 4.38 -9.05 -4.14
CA VAL A 56 4.04 -8.14 -5.25
C VAL A 56 5.23 -7.28 -5.68
N GLU A 57 6.11 -6.88 -4.77
CA GLU A 57 7.37 -6.22 -5.15
C GLU A 57 8.25 -7.10 -6.07
N GLN A 58 8.21 -8.43 -5.91
CA GLN A 58 8.95 -9.38 -6.75
C GLN A 58 8.18 -9.79 -8.01
N TYR A 59 6.86 -9.92 -7.90
CA TYR A 59 5.97 -10.41 -8.95
C TYR A 59 4.72 -9.51 -9.05
N PRO A 60 4.84 -8.31 -9.67
CA PRO A 60 3.77 -7.32 -9.75
C PRO A 60 2.42 -7.86 -10.27
N SER A 61 2.48 -8.73 -11.29
CA SER A 61 1.29 -9.31 -11.93
C SER A 61 0.40 -10.12 -10.98
N LEU A 62 0.92 -10.59 -9.84
CA LEU A 62 0.13 -11.33 -8.85
C LEU A 62 -0.99 -10.48 -8.25
N LEU A 63 -0.85 -9.15 -8.21
CA LEU A 63 -1.85 -8.26 -7.63
C LEU A 63 -3.05 -8.01 -8.55
N LEU A 64 -2.89 -8.13 -9.87
CA LEU A 64 -3.90 -7.76 -10.87
C LEU A 64 -5.33 -8.27 -10.56
N PRO A 65 -5.55 -9.55 -10.20
CA PRO A 65 -6.89 -10.04 -9.91
C PRO A 65 -7.48 -9.55 -8.57
N TYR A 66 -6.70 -8.82 -7.76
CA TYR A 66 -7.04 -8.44 -6.40
C TYR A 66 -7.15 -6.93 -6.16
N TYR A 67 -7.01 -6.08 -7.19
CA TYR A 67 -7.10 -4.63 -7.03
C TYR A 67 -8.39 -4.20 -6.34
N LYS A 68 -9.54 -4.67 -6.84
CA LYS A 68 -10.84 -4.40 -6.22
C LYS A 68 -10.87 -4.73 -4.72
N SER A 69 -10.35 -5.90 -4.35
CA SER A 69 -10.28 -6.36 -2.96
C SER A 69 -9.34 -5.51 -2.10
N VAL A 70 -8.19 -5.13 -2.64
CA VAL A 70 -7.17 -4.34 -1.95
C VAL A 70 -7.61 -2.89 -1.75
N ILE A 71 -8.25 -2.29 -2.75
CA ILE A 71 -8.80 -0.94 -2.66
C ILE A 71 -10.00 -0.92 -1.70
N SER A 72 -10.87 -1.93 -1.77
CA SER A 72 -11.96 -2.11 -0.80
C SER A 72 -11.43 -2.24 0.62
N LEU A 73 -10.30 -2.95 0.84
CA LEU A 73 -9.64 -3.03 2.14
C LEU A 73 -9.15 -1.65 2.60
N LEU A 74 -8.49 -0.89 1.74
CA LEU A 74 -7.98 0.45 2.05
C LEU A 74 -9.09 1.40 2.56
N GLY A 75 -10.32 1.20 2.09
CA GLY A 75 -11.49 1.97 2.49
C GLY A 75 -12.22 1.54 3.77
N LYS A 76 -11.83 0.43 4.41
CA LYS A 76 -12.54 -0.04 5.61
C LYS A 76 -12.20 0.85 6.82
N PRO A 77 -13.18 1.36 7.59
CA PRO A 77 -12.90 2.23 8.75
C PRO A 77 -11.95 1.60 9.78
N GLU A 78 -12.16 0.31 10.10
CA GLU A 78 -11.41 -0.43 11.12
C GLU A 78 -10.15 -1.14 10.59
N ILE A 79 -9.66 -0.76 9.40
CA ILE A 79 -8.46 -1.38 8.85
C ILE A 79 -7.21 -0.99 9.65
N LEU A 80 -6.47 -2.02 10.05
CA LEU A 80 -5.18 -1.90 10.71
C LEU A 80 -4.19 -1.02 9.93
N PRO A 81 -3.49 -0.06 10.57
CA PRO A 81 -2.52 0.79 9.90
C PRO A 81 -1.40 0.03 9.16
N GLY A 82 -0.99 -1.13 9.69
CA GLY A 82 0.00 -1.99 9.03
C GLY A 82 -0.45 -2.51 7.67
N ILE A 83 -1.75 -2.80 7.52
CA ILE A 83 -2.33 -3.28 6.26
C ILE A 83 -2.40 -2.11 5.26
N LYS A 84 -2.93 -0.95 5.68
CA LYS A 84 -2.95 0.27 4.83
C LYS A 84 -1.57 0.59 4.30
N ARG A 85 -0.56 0.61 5.20
CA ARG A 85 0.84 0.88 4.85
C ARG A 85 1.35 -0.07 3.78
N ASN A 86 1.10 -1.37 3.92
CA ASN A 86 1.59 -2.38 2.98
C ASN A 86 0.88 -2.32 1.62
N ILE A 87 -0.43 -2.05 1.62
CA ILE A 87 -1.20 -1.79 0.39
C ILE A 87 -0.61 -0.58 -0.36
N LEU A 88 -0.48 0.57 0.31
CA LEU A 88 0.03 1.79 -0.31
C LEU A 88 1.48 1.64 -0.77
N ARG A 89 2.30 0.91 0.00
CA ARG A 89 3.69 0.60 -0.39
C ARG A 89 3.75 -0.13 -1.73
N VAL A 90 2.81 -1.06 -1.96
CA VAL A 90 2.74 -1.81 -3.22
C VAL A 90 2.24 -0.90 -4.34
N LEU A 91 1.13 -0.19 -4.12
CA LEU A 91 0.52 0.68 -5.13
C LEU A 91 1.48 1.73 -5.69
N GLN A 92 2.47 2.19 -4.90
CA GLN A 92 3.47 3.16 -5.37
C GLN A 92 4.38 2.64 -6.51
N TYR A 93 4.40 1.32 -6.76
CA TYR A 93 5.22 0.68 -7.79
C TYR A 93 4.39 -0.05 -8.84
N GLN A 94 3.07 0.05 -8.78
CA GLN A 94 2.20 -0.60 -9.74
C GLN A 94 1.72 0.37 -10.80
N GLU A 95 1.52 -0.16 -12.01
CA GLU A 95 0.60 0.43 -12.96
C GLU A 95 -0.82 0.09 -12.50
N ILE A 96 -1.56 1.10 -12.04
CA ILE A 96 -2.91 0.90 -11.51
C ILE A 96 -3.86 0.78 -12.72
N PRO A 97 -4.69 -0.27 -12.81
CA PRO A 97 -5.67 -0.37 -13.89
C PRO A 97 -6.61 0.84 -13.85
N GLU A 98 -6.92 1.39 -15.03
CA GLU A 98 -7.67 2.64 -15.20
C GLU A 98 -8.99 2.68 -14.42
N GLU A 99 -9.71 1.56 -14.37
CA GLU A 99 -10.98 1.42 -13.64
C GLU A 99 -10.85 1.70 -12.12
N PHE A 100 -9.63 1.61 -11.57
CA PHE A 100 -9.34 1.80 -10.16
C PHE A 100 -8.63 3.11 -9.82
N GLU A 101 -8.12 3.84 -10.82
CA GLU A 101 -7.29 5.02 -10.60
C GLU A 101 -8.02 6.12 -9.82
N GLY A 102 -9.29 6.40 -10.16
CA GLY A 102 -10.10 7.41 -9.46
C GLY A 102 -10.28 7.07 -7.97
N GLU A 103 -10.68 5.84 -7.66
CA GLU A 103 -10.87 5.41 -6.27
C GLU A 103 -9.56 5.40 -5.48
N VAL A 104 -8.45 4.99 -6.10
CA VAL A 104 -7.12 5.05 -5.47
C VAL A 104 -6.73 6.50 -5.20
N LEU A 105 -7.01 7.41 -6.13
CA LEU A 105 -6.67 8.82 -6.00
C LEU A 105 -7.43 9.45 -4.82
N ASP A 106 -8.75 9.31 -4.78
CA ASP A 106 -9.60 9.83 -3.68
C ASP A 106 -9.12 9.35 -2.32
N ARG A 107 -8.84 8.04 -2.21
CA ARG A 107 -8.37 7.43 -0.96
C ARG A 107 -7.00 7.93 -0.55
N THR A 108 -6.09 8.09 -1.51
CA THR A 108 -4.71 8.51 -1.22
C THR A 108 -4.62 9.99 -0.87
N PHE A 109 -5.44 10.87 -1.47
CA PHE A 109 -5.56 12.25 -1.01
C PHE A 109 -6.09 12.34 0.42
N ALA A 110 -7.20 11.66 0.73
CA ALA A 110 -7.76 11.65 2.08
C ALA A 110 -6.75 11.15 3.13
N LEU A 111 -5.97 10.11 2.80
CA LEU A 111 -4.93 9.58 3.69
C LEU A 111 -3.70 10.48 3.80
N LEU A 112 -3.39 11.25 2.76
CA LEU A 112 -2.29 12.21 2.75
C LEU A 112 -2.61 13.43 3.63
N GLU A 113 -3.85 13.92 3.58
CA GLU A 113 -4.33 15.07 4.35
C GLU A 113 -4.51 14.76 5.84
N ASP A 114 -4.91 13.53 6.19
CA ASP A 114 -5.13 13.12 7.57
C ASP A 114 -3.81 13.08 8.37
N THR A 115 -3.57 14.12 9.16
CA THR A 115 -2.39 14.26 10.03
C THR A 115 -2.35 13.26 11.17
N GLY A 116 -3.46 12.58 11.47
CA GLY A 116 -3.54 11.48 12.43
C GLY A 116 -3.02 10.15 11.87
N GLN A 117 -2.85 10.02 10.55
CA GLN A 117 -2.26 8.81 9.97
C GLN A 117 -0.77 8.68 10.32
N PRO A 118 -0.29 7.45 10.57
CA PRO A 118 1.13 7.17 10.63
C PRO A 118 1.89 7.73 9.41
N VAL A 119 3.07 8.31 9.65
CA VAL A 119 3.91 8.95 8.61
C VAL A 119 4.08 8.10 7.35
N ALA A 120 4.26 6.79 7.48
CA ALA A 120 4.48 5.91 6.33
C ALA A 120 3.24 5.83 5.41
N ILE A 121 2.02 5.87 5.97
CA ILE A 121 0.78 5.90 5.20
C ILE A 121 0.70 7.19 4.40
N ARG A 122 0.95 8.34 5.04
CA ARG A 122 0.96 9.65 4.37
C ARG A 122 2.01 9.71 3.27
N VAL A 123 3.23 9.24 3.54
CA VAL A 123 4.35 9.23 2.59
C VAL A 123 4.08 8.33 1.38
N PHE A 124 3.53 7.14 1.57
CA PHE A 124 3.20 6.28 0.44
C PHE A 124 2.01 6.82 -0.36
N SER A 125 1.02 7.41 0.32
CA SER A 125 -0.09 8.08 -0.36
C SER A 125 0.40 9.25 -1.23
N MET A 126 1.30 10.09 -0.71
CA MET A 126 1.96 11.16 -1.48
C MET A 126 2.63 10.63 -2.74
N GLN A 127 3.33 9.49 -2.65
CA GLN A 127 4.00 8.89 -3.81
C GLN A 127 2.99 8.35 -4.83
N VAL A 128 1.90 7.72 -4.39
CA VAL A 128 0.84 7.21 -5.29
C VAL A 128 0.16 8.37 -6.02
N VAL A 129 -0.22 9.44 -5.31
CA VAL A 129 -0.80 10.64 -5.93
C VAL A 129 0.17 11.24 -6.95
N TYR A 130 1.46 11.37 -6.60
CA TYR A 130 2.47 11.87 -7.54
C TYR A 130 2.59 10.99 -8.78
N ASN A 131 2.56 9.66 -8.65
CA ASN A 131 2.64 8.78 -9.80
C ASN A 131 1.44 8.99 -10.74
N LEU A 132 0.22 9.08 -10.18
CA LEU A 132 -0.99 9.34 -10.97
C LEU A 132 -1.00 10.75 -11.57
N SER A 133 -0.35 11.74 -10.94
CA SER A 133 -0.27 13.11 -11.47
C SER A 133 0.60 13.23 -12.73
N THR A 134 1.39 12.20 -13.04
CA THR A 134 2.09 12.10 -14.33
C THR A 134 1.12 11.83 -15.49
N LYS A 135 0.04 11.09 -15.22
CA LYS A 135 -1.06 10.80 -16.16
C LYS A 135 -2.13 11.88 -16.14
N TYR A 136 -2.38 12.47 -14.96
CA TYR A 136 -3.39 13.50 -14.71
C TYR A 136 -2.74 14.79 -14.17
N PRO A 137 -2.10 15.62 -15.01
CA PRO A 137 -1.36 16.81 -14.57
C PRO A 137 -2.20 17.84 -13.79
N GLU A 138 -3.52 17.85 -13.99
CA GLU A 138 -4.47 18.74 -13.33
C GLU A 138 -4.52 18.60 -11.81
N ILE A 139 -4.08 17.45 -11.27
CA ILE A 139 -4.07 17.20 -9.82
C ILE A 139 -2.79 17.68 -9.13
N LYS A 140 -1.77 18.08 -9.91
CA LYS A 140 -0.48 18.55 -9.37
C LYS A 140 -0.63 19.77 -8.46
N PRO A 141 -1.43 20.81 -8.78
CA PRO A 141 -1.61 21.95 -7.89
C PRO A 141 -2.16 21.53 -6.51
N GLU A 142 -3.14 20.63 -6.47
CA GLU A 142 -3.72 20.11 -5.23
C GLU A 142 -2.67 19.35 -4.39
N LEU A 143 -1.93 18.43 -5.02
CA LEU A 143 -0.84 17.72 -4.35
C LEU A 143 0.22 18.68 -3.79
N LYS A 144 0.61 19.71 -4.56
CA LYS A 144 1.56 20.74 -4.10
C LYS A 144 1.05 21.45 -2.86
N THR A 145 -0.19 21.94 -2.89
CA THR A 145 -0.82 22.66 -1.78
C THR A 145 -0.82 21.82 -0.50
N ILE A 146 -1.21 20.54 -0.59
CA ILE A 146 -1.26 19.65 0.58
C ILE A 146 0.15 19.40 1.15
N ILE A 147 1.15 19.20 0.29
CA ILE A 147 2.54 19.00 0.72
C ILE A 147 3.05 20.27 1.43
N GLU A 148 2.91 21.44 0.80
CA GLU A 148 3.41 22.71 1.33
C GLU A 148 2.74 23.08 2.66
N ALA A 149 1.42 22.90 2.77
CA ALA A 149 0.69 23.12 4.02
C ALA A 149 1.14 22.17 5.14
N SER A 150 1.57 20.96 4.80
CA SER A 150 2.07 19.97 5.77
C SER A 150 3.50 20.22 6.24
N LEU A 151 4.36 20.85 5.42
CA LEU A 151 5.81 20.96 5.67
C LEU A 151 6.21 21.56 7.04
N PRO A 152 5.56 22.63 7.56
CA PRO A 152 5.95 23.21 8.84
C PRO A 152 5.87 22.22 10.01
N TYR A 153 4.90 21.31 9.97
CA TYR A 153 4.60 20.35 11.04
C TYR A 153 5.01 18.91 10.70
N ALA A 154 5.54 18.70 9.49
CA ALA A 154 5.88 17.39 8.97
C ALA A 154 7.07 16.74 9.68
N SER A 155 7.00 15.42 9.80
CA SER A 155 8.12 14.59 10.25
C SER A 155 9.27 14.55 9.23
N ALA A 156 10.45 14.10 9.65
CA ALA A 156 11.61 13.95 8.77
C ALA A 156 11.33 13.05 7.55
N GLY A 157 10.57 11.95 7.75
CA GLY A 157 10.21 11.04 6.66
C GLY A 157 9.30 11.70 5.62
N PHE A 158 8.35 12.51 6.05
CA PHE A 158 7.48 13.27 5.16
C PHE A 158 8.28 14.35 4.41
N LYS A 159 9.09 15.14 5.12
CA LYS A 159 9.96 16.17 4.52
C LYS A 159 10.93 15.58 3.48
N SER A 160 11.49 14.41 3.76
CA SER A 160 12.38 13.70 2.82
C SER A 160 11.66 13.32 1.53
N ARG A 161 10.42 12.84 1.61
CA ARG A 161 9.63 12.51 0.42
C ARG A 161 9.21 13.77 -0.34
N ALA A 162 8.69 14.77 0.37
CA ALA A 162 8.28 16.05 -0.19
C ALA A 162 9.43 16.72 -0.97
N GLY A 163 10.65 16.74 -0.41
CA GLY A 163 11.82 17.31 -1.07
C GLY A 163 12.25 16.60 -2.36
N LYS A 164 11.82 15.36 -2.58
CA LYS A 164 12.04 14.63 -3.85
C LYS A 164 10.94 14.90 -4.88
N ILE A 165 9.72 15.17 -4.41
CA ILE A 165 8.52 15.31 -5.24
C ILE A 165 8.31 16.76 -5.69
N LEU A 166 8.40 17.73 -4.77
CA LEU A 166 8.14 19.15 -5.07
C LEU A 166 9.00 19.73 -6.20
N PRO A 167 10.30 19.41 -6.35
CA PRO A 167 11.11 19.99 -7.42
C PRO A 167 10.71 19.53 -8.83
N VAL A 168 10.00 18.41 -8.94
CA VAL A 168 9.61 17.77 -10.20
C VAL A 168 8.09 17.72 -10.40
N LEU A 169 7.34 18.36 -9.51
CA LEU A 169 5.88 18.50 -9.62
C LEU A 169 5.54 19.53 -10.69
#